data_AF-A0A969SEK2-F1
#
_entry.id   AF-A0A969SEK2-F1
#
_cell.length_a   1.000
_cell.length_b   1.000
_cell.length_c   1.000
_cell.angle_alpha   90.00
_cell.angle_beta   90.00
_cell.angle_gamma   90.00
#
_symmetry.space_group_name_H-M   'P 1'
#
loop_
_entity.id
_entity.type
_entity.pdbx_description
1 polymer ?
#
loop_
_entity_poly.entity_id
_entity_poly.type
_entity_poly.pdbx_seq_one_letter_code
_entity_poly.pdbx_strand_id
1 'polypeptide(L)' 'MYKIVKRLFKRAGVEKHMSPHRCRYSAITAVLEKTDGNVRKAQKLSRHAKLSTLQIYDDNRNRDQLEMSELLMDGLD' A
#
# COMPACT_ATOMS: atom_id res chain seq x y z
N MET A 1 -7.12 -2.28 21.48
CA MET A 1 -6.57 -1.52 20.34
C MET A 1 -7.61 -1.16 19.27
N TYR A 2 -8.35 -2.12 18.70
CA TYR A 2 -9.30 -1.88 17.60
C TYR A 2 -10.37 -0.80 17.88
N LYS A 3 -10.98 -0.81 19.08
CA LYS A 3 -11.97 0.20 19.50
C LYS A 3 -11.38 1.63 19.56
N ILE A 4 -10.09 1.77 19.85
CA ILE A 4 -9.40 3.07 19.93
C ILE A 4 -9.21 3.61 18.51
N VAL A 5 -8.62 2.81 17.61
CA VAL A 5 -8.43 3.17 16.20
C VAL A 5 -9.76 3.56 15.55
N LYS A 6 -10.80 2.72 15.68
CA LYS A 6 -12.12 3.01 15.12
C LYS A 6 -12.69 4.34 15.61
N ARG A 7 -12.55 4.64 16.91
CA ARG A 7 -13.04 5.90 17.51
C ARG A 7 -12.26 7.12 17.02
N LEU A 8 -10.94 7.03 16.94
CA LEU A 8 -10.09 8.13 16.47
C LEU A 8 -10.37 8.46 15.00
N PHE A 9 -10.47 7.45 14.13
CA PHE A 9 -10.79 7.67 12.73
C PHE A 9 -12.21 8.20 12.51
N LYS A 10 -13.20 7.74 13.28
CA LYS A 10 -14.56 8.33 13.27
C LYS A 10 -14.53 9.81 13.66
N ARG A 11 -13.75 10.18 14.69
CA ARG A 11 -13.60 11.58 15.13
C ARG A 11 -12.86 12.44 14.09
N ALA A 12 -11.97 11.84 13.31
CA ALA A 12 -11.26 12.50 12.22
C ALA A 12 -12.09 12.62 10.92
N GLY A 13 -13.37 12.22 10.93
CA GLY A 13 -14.24 12.29 9.74
C GLY A 13 -13.93 11.22 8.68
N VAL A 14 -13.16 10.19 9.01
CA VAL A 14 -12.86 9.11 8.06
C VAL A 14 -14.00 8.11 8.05
N GLU A 15 -14.77 8.11 6.96
CA GLU A 15 -15.91 7.22 6.76
C GLU A 15 -15.50 5.76 6.53
N LYS A 16 -14.31 5.56 5.95
CA LYS A 16 -13.76 4.24 5.69
C LYS A 16 -13.62 3.46 6.99
N HIS A 17 -13.95 2.17 6.93
CA HIS A 17 -13.73 1.28 8.06
C HIS A 17 -12.23 1.06 8.32
N MET A 18 -11.73 1.68 9.39
CA MET A 18 -10.30 1.64 9.76
C MET A 18 -10.02 0.69 10.93
N SER A 19 -8.91 -0.04 10.80
CA SER A 19 -8.39 -0.99 11.77
C SER A 19 -6.88 -0.80 11.95
N PRO A 20 -6.27 -1.32 13.03
CA PRO A 20 -4.81 -1.26 13.19
C PRO A 20 -4.04 -1.82 12.00
N HIS A 21 -4.53 -2.93 11.42
CA HIS A 21 -3.92 -3.54 10.25
C HIS A 21 -4.03 -2.65 9.01
N ARG A 22 -5.17 -1.97 8.81
CA ARG A 22 -5.34 -0.99 7.71
C ARG A 22 -4.44 0.22 7.88
N CYS A 23 -4.24 0.70 9.11
CA CYS A 23 -3.29 1.79 9.37
C CYS A 23 -1.87 1.38 9.00
N ARG A 24 -1.46 0.16 9.39
CA ARG A 24 -0.17 -0.40 9.00
C ARG A 24 -0.04 -0.52 7.49
N TYR A 25 -1.08 -1.00 6.80
CA TYR A 25 -1.08 -1.10 5.33
C TYR A 25 -0.84 0.28 4.70
N SER A 26 -1.64 1.28 5.09
CA SER A 26 -1.49 2.66 4.60
C SER A 26 -0.12 3.26 4.87
N ALA A 27 0.50 2.97 6.02
CA ALA A 27 1.85 3.45 6.33
C ALA A 27 2.92 2.84 5.41
N ILE A 28 2.77 1.57 5.03
CA ILE A 28 3.71 0.89 4.11
C ILE A 28 3.58 1.49 2.71
N THR A 29 2.36 1.60 2.18
CA THR A 29 2.10 2.20 0.87
C THR A 29 2.63 3.63 0.81
N ALA A 30 2.38 4.46 1.83
CA ALA A 30 2.87 5.83 1.87
C ALA A 30 4.40 5.94 1.87
N VAL A 31 5.12 4.97 2.47
CA VAL A 31 6.59 4.95 2.36
C VAL A 31 7.03 4.55 0.97
N LEU A 32 6.40 3.55 0.35
CA LEU A 32 6.74 3.15 -1.02
C LEU A 32 6.51 4.32 -1.99
N GLU A 33 5.38 5.01 -1.92
CA GLU A 33 5.09 6.23 -2.70
C GLU A 33 6.17 7.30 -2.50
N LYS A 34 6.51 7.65 -1.25
CA LYS A 34 7.52 8.69 -0.95
C LYS A 34 8.95 8.31 -1.27
N THR A 35 9.22 7.04 -1.52
CA THR A 35 10.58 6.54 -1.77
C THR A 35 10.73 5.95 -3.17
N ASP A 36 9.75 6.18 -4.03
CA ASP A 36 9.68 5.63 -5.37
C ASP A 36 9.94 4.12 -5.41
N GLY A 37 9.17 3.38 -4.59
CA GLY A 37 9.18 1.92 -4.60
C GLY A 37 10.36 1.28 -3.87
N ASN A 38 11.03 2.01 -2.98
CA ASN A 38 12.15 1.45 -2.23
C ASN A 38 11.70 0.41 -1.19
N VAL A 39 11.54 -0.83 -1.63
CA VAL A 39 11.10 -1.97 -0.81
C VAL A 39 12.01 -2.24 0.39
N ARG A 40 13.31 -1.91 0.31
CA ARG A 40 14.24 -2.06 1.45
C ARG A 40 13.98 -1.03 2.55
N LYS A 41 13.66 0.22 2.20
CA LYS A 41 13.25 1.25 3.18
C LYS A 41 11.90 0.88 3.80
N ALA A 42 10.94 0.43 2.99
CA ALA A 42 9.65 -0.06 3.48
C ALA A 42 9.80 -1.30 4.39
N GLN A 43 10.77 -2.18 4.14
CA GLN A 43 11.09 -3.32 5.01
C GLN A 43 11.62 -2.88 6.36
N LYS A 44 12.53 -1.90 6.39
CA LYS A 44 13.06 -1.35 7.64
C LYS A 44 11.94 -0.73 8.50
N LEU A 45 10.99 -0.02 7.89
CA LEU A 45 9.82 0.53 8.60
C LEU A 45 8.91 -0.60 9.10
N SER A 46 8.50 -1.50 8.20
CA SER A 46 7.44 -2.46 8.48
C SER A 46 7.91 -3.68 9.26
N ARG A 47 9.22 -3.99 9.26
CA ARG A 47 9.82 -5.18 9.87
C ARG A 47 9.33 -6.50 9.27
N HIS A 48 8.91 -6.52 8.01
CA HIS A 48 8.59 -7.78 7.33
C HIS A 48 9.87 -8.61 7.13
N ALA A 49 9.79 -9.89 7.49
CA ALA A 49 10.91 -10.82 7.32
C ALA A 49 11.25 -11.05 5.83
N LYS A 50 10.23 -11.13 4.99
CA LYS A 50 10.36 -11.39 3.55
C LYS A 50 10.11 -10.12 2.75
N LEU A 51 11.00 -9.81 1.81
CA LEU A 51 10.82 -8.71 0.86
C LEU A 51 9.64 -8.96 -0.09
N SER A 52 9.36 -10.22 -0.42
CA SER A 52 8.23 -10.57 -1.29
C SER A 52 6.88 -10.13 -0.74
N THR A 53 6.73 -10.02 0.58
CA THR A 53 5.53 -9.45 1.19
C THR A 53 5.32 -7.99 0.80
N LEU A 54 6.40 -7.23 0.57
CA LEU A 54 6.33 -5.82 0.21
C LEU A 54 6.17 -5.60 -1.30
N GLN A 55 6.57 -6.54 -2.14
CA GLN A 55 6.31 -6.48 -3.58
C GLN A 55 4.81 -6.35 -3.86
N ILE A 56 3.97 -7.11 -3.13
CA ILE A 56 2.50 -6.99 -3.23
C ILE A 56 2.00 -5.54 -2.98
N TYR A 57 2.64 -4.80 -2.08
CA TYR A 57 2.25 -3.41 -1.81
C TYR A 57 2.76 -2.47 -2.89
N ASP A 58 3.92 -2.76 -3.46
CA ASP A 58 4.55 -1.98 -4.53
C ASP A 58 3.75 -2.14 -5.83
N ASP A 59 3.47 -3.38 -6.25
CA ASP A 59 2.68 -3.69 -7.44
C ASP A 59 1.28 -3.04 -7.38
N ASN A 60 0.64 -3.09 -6.20
CA ASN A 60 -0.69 -2.50 -5.99
C ASN A 60 -0.69 -0.97 -6.07
N ARG A 61 0.46 -0.28 -5.93
CA ARG A 61 0.53 1.19 -5.94
C ARG A 61 0.54 1.76 -7.36
N ASN A 62 1.18 1.06 -8.29
CA ASN A 62 1.40 1.57 -9.64
C ASN A 62 0.34 1.14 -10.65
N ARG A 63 -0.51 0.16 -10.31
CA ARG A 63 -1.42 -0.47 -11.28
C ARG A 63 -0.67 -0.98 -12.52
N ASP A 64 0.57 -1.44 -12.35
CA ASP A 64 1.44 -1.89 -13.44
C ASP A 64 0.74 -2.92 -14.34
N GLN A 65 -0.15 -3.74 -13.78
CA GLN A 65 -0.97 -4.68 -14.54
C GLN A 65 -1.84 -4.00 -15.61
N LEU A 66 -2.45 -2.86 -15.30
CA LEU A 66 -3.28 -2.11 -16.25
C LEU A 66 -2.40 -1.53 -17.35
N GLU A 67 -1.29 -0.89 -16.98
CA GLU A 67 -0.32 -0.31 -17.93
C GLU A 67 0.22 -1.37 -18.90
N MET A 68 0.61 -2.55 -18.41
CA MET A 68 1.08 -3.64 -19.27
C MET A 68 -0.04 -4.19 -20.17
N SER A 69 -1.29 -4.19 -19.69
CA SER A 69 -2.44 -4.63 -20.49
C SER A 69 -2.71 -3.64 -21.64
N GLU A 70 -2.61 -2.33 -21.37
CA GLU A 70 -2.76 -1.26 -22.36
C GLU A 70 -1.63 -1.32 -23.41
N LEU A 71 -0.37 -1.46 -22.98
CA LEU A 71 0.78 -1.59 -23.88
C LEU A 71 0.63 -2.77 -24.87
N LEU A 72 0.10 -3.90 -24.39
CA LEU A 72 -0.15 -5.06 -25.25
C LEU A 72 -1.32 -4.84 -26.22
N MET A 73 -2.33 -4.06 -25.86
CA MET A 73 -3.43 -3.72 -26.76
C MET A 73 -2.96 -2.79 -27.89
N ASP A 74 -2.16 -1.77 -27.57
CA ASP A 74 -1.65 -0.80 -28.56
C ASP A 74 -0.70 -1.42 -29.59
N GLY A 75 -0.03 -2.53 -29.26
CA GLY A 75 0.88 -3.24 -30.16
C GLY A 75 0.22 -4.28 -31.07
N LEU A 76 -1.11 -4.44 -31.00
CA LEU A 76 -1.88 -5.43 -31.76
C LEU A 76 -2.71 -4.82 -32.91
N ASP A 77 -2.68 -3.49 -33.07
CA ASP A 77 -3.26 -2.74 -34.21
C ASP A 77 -2.23 -2.51 -35.33
#